data_AF-A0A7X1XUC9-F1
#
_entry.id   AF-A0A7X1XUC9-F1
#
_cell.length_a   1.000
_cell.length_b   1.000
_cell.length_c   1.000
_cell.angle_alpha   90.00
_cell.angle_beta   90.00
_cell.angle_gamma   90.00
#
_symmetry.space_group_name_H-M   'P 1'
#
loop_
_entity.id
_entity.type
_entity.pdbx_description
1 polymer ?
#
loop_
_entity_poly.entity_id
_entity_poly.type
_entity_poly.pdbx_seq_one_letter_code
_entity_poly.pdbx_strand_id
1 'polypeptide(L)'
;MSTDKKDGKLQSAWIWIAFIVFIAGVVLFTVYGMSLGPISGEHAAWASFGSLLAGFFTIAATGATIATLLFLAKQNKDMQKINQAQLEALTFERYINHRKLFFEQLKELEISCKSVFRFRDPSHLYKEIFKDNGPHHCEFSIAPKFDEKGVGLNHVGELFERANELVGRFNCTSFDSGDGDSLAKFLININNRVLMIEPVRTSKEGDLVFNSTRYLINIFSLDEFIDIAFKVSNLILRYTNNPEIDGSNVRADSRFVREAMMTDYYSPIQNFRIKIFKNSNDVMHLVHLYFNVFEMKSAGEGLLLPLSFRALKMVFSSGDSVDALSDNAVFNNVVNTCYAEVMRVKMGVDAGDEQYEKLIGLATILSYLPRR
;
A
#
# COMPACT_ATOMS: atom_id res chain seq x y z
N MET A 1 3.52 42.79 -5.23
CA MET A 1 3.38 44.16 -5.77
C MET A 1 4.61 45.00 -5.43
N SER A 2 5.65 45.01 -6.27
CA SER A 2 6.81 45.94 -6.18
C SER A 2 7.63 46.02 -7.48
N THR A 3 7.16 45.41 -8.58
CA THR A 3 7.90 45.30 -9.85
C THR A 3 7.71 46.53 -10.77
N ASP A 4 6.60 47.27 -10.64
CA ASP A 4 6.29 48.43 -11.50
C ASP A 4 7.30 49.58 -11.43
N LYS A 5 7.85 49.85 -10.24
CA LYS A 5 8.75 51.01 -10.04
C LYS A 5 10.10 50.87 -10.73
N LYS A 6 10.58 49.65 -10.99
CA LYS A 6 11.87 49.42 -11.67
C LYS A 6 11.72 49.48 -13.20
N ASP A 7 10.58 49.04 -13.72
CA ASP A 7 10.33 48.99 -15.15
C ASP A 7 10.09 50.39 -15.73
N GLY A 8 9.38 51.24 -15.00
CA GLY A 8 9.22 52.66 -15.36
C GLY A 8 10.56 53.43 -15.36
N LYS A 9 11.51 53.08 -14.47
CA LYS A 9 12.84 53.71 -14.45
C LYS A 9 13.71 53.29 -15.62
N LEU A 10 13.63 52.01 -16.04
CA LEU A 10 14.39 51.52 -17.18
C LEU A 10 13.87 52.13 -18.49
N GLN A 11 12.55 52.18 -18.69
CA GLN A 11 11.94 52.86 -19.83
C GLN A 11 12.28 54.35 -19.86
N SER A 12 12.21 55.02 -18.71
CA SER A 12 12.64 56.42 -18.57
C SER A 12 14.10 56.62 -18.97
N ALA A 13 15.01 55.76 -18.52
CA ALA A 13 16.43 55.82 -18.88
C ALA A 13 16.67 55.64 -20.39
N TRP A 14 15.95 54.73 -21.05
CA TRP A 14 16.05 54.55 -22.51
C TRP A 14 15.54 55.75 -23.30
N ILE A 15 14.44 56.36 -22.85
CA ILE A 15 13.90 57.60 -23.43
C ILE A 15 14.94 58.72 -23.30
N TRP A 16 15.61 58.84 -22.15
CA TRP A 16 16.66 59.83 -21.94
C TRP A 16 17.90 59.58 -22.81
N ILE A 17 18.34 58.33 -22.97
CA ILE A 17 19.48 57.99 -23.84
C ILE A 17 19.14 58.31 -25.30
N ALA A 18 17.96 57.93 -25.79
CA ALA A 18 17.51 58.24 -27.14
C ALA A 18 17.42 59.77 -27.36
N PHE A 19 16.92 60.50 -26.37
CA PHE A 19 16.84 61.96 -26.38
C PHE A 19 18.22 62.63 -26.40
N ILE A 20 19.18 62.14 -25.60
CA ILE A 20 20.55 62.65 -25.58
C ILE A 20 21.25 62.39 -26.92
N VAL A 21 21.11 61.19 -27.50
CA VAL A 21 21.69 60.85 -28.81
C VAL A 21 21.07 61.73 -29.91
N PHE A 22 19.76 61.98 -29.85
CA PHE A 22 19.07 62.88 -30.77
C PHE A 22 19.58 64.32 -30.65
N ILE A 23 19.67 64.87 -29.43
CA ILE A 23 20.22 66.22 -29.19
C ILE A 23 21.67 66.31 -29.64
N ALA A 24 22.50 65.32 -29.30
CA ALA A 24 23.90 65.27 -29.71
C ALA A 24 24.02 65.26 -31.24
N GLY A 25 23.18 64.49 -31.94
CA GLY A 25 23.08 64.52 -33.39
C GLY A 25 22.72 65.91 -33.91
N VAL A 26 21.62 66.51 -33.41
CA VAL A 26 21.17 67.85 -33.81
C VAL A 26 22.27 68.90 -33.59
N VAL A 27 22.90 68.94 -32.43
CA VAL A 27 23.98 69.88 -32.12
C VAL A 27 25.17 69.66 -33.04
N LEU A 28 25.59 68.41 -33.24
CA LEU A 28 26.76 68.06 -34.03
C LEU A 28 26.56 68.38 -35.52
N PHE A 29 25.38 68.12 -36.09
CA PHE A 29 25.04 68.51 -37.47
C PHE A 29 24.81 70.02 -37.63
N THR A 30 24.25 70.70 -36.62
CA THR A 30 24.06 72.16 -36.64
C THR A 30 25.41 72.88 -36.56
N VAL A 31 26.31 72.45 -35.68
CA VAL A 31 27.68 73.00 -35.56
C VAL A 31 28.49 72.74 -36.82
N TYR A 32 28.38 71.54 -37.41
CA TYR A 32 29.02 71.24 -38.69
C TYR A 32 28.48 72.11 -39.84
N GLY A 33 27.15 72.32 -39.92
CA GLY A 33 26.53 73.18 -40.93
C GLY A 33 26.87 74.66 -40.76
N MET A 34 27.02 75.15 -39.52
CA MET A 34 27.42 76.54 -39.24
C MET A 34 28.91 76.80 -39.51
N SER A 35 29.79 75.79 -39.30
CA SER A 35 31.24 75.97 -39.46
C SER A 35 31.73 75.86 -40.91
N LEU A 36 31.01 75.15 -41.78
CA LEU A 36 31.41 74.90 -43.17
C LEU A 36 30.49 75.54 -44.23
N GLY A 37 29.38 76.16 -43.83
CA GLY A 37 28.41 76.78 -44.74
C GLY A 37 27.52 75.76 -45.48
N PRO A 38 26.51 76.24 -46.25
CA PRO A 38 25.40 75.39 -46.70
C PRO A 38 25.81 74.28 -47.68
N ILE A 39 26.88 74.45 -48.48
CA ILE A 39 27.45 73.44 -49.39
C ILE A 39 28.94 73.77 -49.61
N SER A 40 29.86 72.93 -49.10
CA SER A 40 31.29 73.04 -49.41
C SER A 40 31.60 72.39 -50.77
N GLY A 41 32.33 73.11 -51.63
CA GLY A 41 32.84 72.62 -52.91
C GLY A 41 34.11 71.76 -52.80
N GLU A 42 34.64 71.57 -51.59
CA GLU A 42 35.87 70.79 -51.36
C GLU A 42 35.55 69.32 -51.02
N HIS A 43 36.14 68.39 -51.79
CA HIS A 43 36.01 66.94 -51.55
C HIS A 43 36.48 66.50 -50.14
N ALA A 44 37.43 67.21 -49.53
CA ALA A 44 37.92 66.92 -48.19
C ALA A 44 36.86 67.15 -47.09
N ALA A 45 35.95 68.11 -47.28
CA ALA A 45 34.86 68.38 -46.35
C ALA A 45 33.82 67.25 -46.37
N TRP A 46 33.52 66.71 -47.56
CA TRP A 46 32.63 65.55 -47.74
C TRP A 46 33.18 64.26 -47.13
N ALA A 47 34.48 64.01 -47.26
CA ALA A 47 35.13 62.87 -46.60
C ALA A 47 35.07 62.98 -45.06
N SER A 48 35.28 64.19 -44.52
CA SER A 48 35.18 64.47 -43.08
C SER A 48 33.74 64.34 -42.56
N PHE A 49 32.74 64.80 -43.34
CA PHE A 49 31.33 64.58 -43.06
C PHE A 49 30.98 63.09 -43.03
N GLY A 50 31.41 62.34 -44.05
CA GLY A 50 31.16 60.90 -44.14
C GLY A 50 31.73 60.13 -42.96
N SER A 51 32.96 60.47 -42.53
CA SER A 51 33.60 59.87 -41.35
C SER A 51 32.85 60.19 -40.05
N LEU A 52 32.41 61.43 -39.87
CA LEU A 52 31.68 61.89 -38.69
C LEU A 52 30.25 61.32 -38.63
N LEU A 53 29.57 61.24 -39.78
CA LEU A 53 28.28 60.56 -39.94
C LEU A 53 28.40 59.06 -39.64
N ALA A 54 29.44 58.41 -40.18
CA ALA A 54 29.72 57.00 -39.92
C ALA A 54 30.04 56.74 -38.45
N GLY A 55 30.82 57.62 -37.81
CA GLY A 55 31.11 57.56 -36.37
C GLY A 55 29.85 57.69 -35.51
N PHE A 56 28.97 58.65 -35.82
CA PHE A 56 27.70 58.83 -35.13
C PHE A 56 26.78 57.62 -35.29
N PHE A 57 26.60 57.12 -36.51
CA PHE A 57 25.78 55.93 -36.75
C PHE A 57 26.37 54.66 -36.13
N THR A 58 27.69 54.53 -36.04
CA THR A 58 28.34 53.40 -35.35
C THR A 58 28.04 53.41 -33.86
N ILE A 59 28.10 54.58 -33.20
CA ILE A 59 27.74 54.72 -31.78
C ILE A 59 26.24 54.44 -31.57
N ALA A 60 25.38 54.99 -32.44
CA ALA A 60 23.93 54.75 -32.39
C ALA A 60 23.59 53.26 -32.59
N ALA A 61 24.22 52.59 -33.57
CA ALA A 61 24.04 51.17 -33.84
C ALA A 61 24.56 50.28 -32.71
N THR A 62 25.71 50.63 -32.12
CA THR A 62 26.24 49.94 -30.94
C THR A 62 25.29 50.09 -29.74
N GLY A 63 24.77 51.30 -29.51
CA GLY A 63 23.77 51.56 -28.47
C GLY A 63 22.48 50.76 -28.68
N ALA A 64 21.97 50.70 -29.92
CA ALA A 64 20.81 49.89 -30.27
C ALA A 64 21.05 48.39 -30.06
N THR A 65 22.26 47.90 -30.37
CA THR A 65 22.65 46.51 -30.15
C THR A 65 22.71 46.18 -28.65
N ILE A 66 23.32 47.05 -27.84
CA ILE A 66 23.36 46.89 -26.37
C ILE A 66 21.94 46.91 -25.79
N ALA A 67 21.06 47.80 -26.26
CA ALA A 67 19.66 47.87 -25.84
C ALA A 67 18.91 46.57 -26.16
N THR A 68 19.12 46.03 -27.36
CA THR A 68 18.53 44.77 -27.79
C THR A 68 18.99 43.60 -26.92
N LEU A 69 20.29 43.52 -26.61
CA LEU A 69 20.83 42.49 -25.71
C LEU A 69 20.26 42.59 -24.29
N LEU A 70 20.12 43.81 -23.75
CA LEU A 70 19.53 44.01 -22.41
C LEU A 70 18.03 43.67 -22.38
N PHE A 71 17.30 44.00 -23.44
CA PHE A 71 15.89 43.63 -23.58
C PHE A 71 15.73 42.11 -23.64
N LEU A 72 16.52 41.43 -24.47
CA LEU A 72 16.54 39.96 -24.56
C LEU A 72 16.90 39.32 -23.22
N ALA A 73 17.90 39.85 -22.50
CA ALA A 73 18.28 39.36 -21.17
C ALA A 73 17.14 39.50 -20.15
N LYS A 74 16.41 40.62 -20.18
CA LYS A 74 15.22 40.83 -19.33
C LYS A 74 14.11 39.86 -19.70
N GLN A 75 13.79 39.73 -21.00
CA GLN A 75 12.75 38.84 -21.48
C GLN A 75 13.03 37.37 -21.12
N ASN A 76 14.29 36.94 -21.23
CA ASN A 76 14.71 35.60 -20.81
C ASN A 76 14.47 35.39 -19.30
N LYS A 77 14.82 36.37 -18.47
CA LYS A 77 14.60 36.30 -17.01
C LYS A 77 13.12 36.24 -16.63
N ASP A 78 12.27 37.01 -17.31
CA ASP A 78 10.84 37.00 -17.04
C ASP A 78 10.18 35.70 -17.54
N MET A 79 10.63 35.17 -18.68
CA MET A 79 10.22 33.86 -19.19
C MET A 79 10.60 32.72 -18.23
N GLN A 80 11.79 32.78 -17.63
CA GLN A 80 12.20 31.81 -16.59
C GLN A 80 11.27 31.83 -15.38
N LYS A 81 10.84 33.01 -14.91
CA LYS A 81 9.88 33.11 -13.79
C LYS A 81 8.51 32.53 -14.13
N ILE A 82 8.00 32.81 -15.34
CA ILE A 82 6.72 32.26 -15.81
C ILE A 82 6.83 30.74 -15.89
N ASN A 83 7.91 30.22 -16.48
CA ASN A 83 8.15 28.78 -16.57
C ASN A 83 8.23 28.14 -15.18
N GLN A 84 8.89 28.78 -14.22
CA GLN A 84 8.97 28.28 -12.85
C GLN A 84 7.58 28.23 -12.20
N ALA A 85 6.79 29.30 -12.29
CA ALA A 85 5.44 29.33 -11.75
C ALA A 85 4.53 28.28 -12.40
N GLN A 86 4.67 28.05 -13.71
CA GLN A 86 3.94 27.00 -14.43
C GLN A 86 4.38 25.60 -13.98
N LEU A 87 5.68 25.36 -13.78
CA LEU A 87 6.19 24.09 -13.27
C LEU A 87 5.70 23.81 -11.85
N GLU A 88 5.65 24.83 -10.98
CA GLU A 88 5.11 24.71 -9.63
C GLU A 88 3.61 24.38 -9.66
N ALA A 89 2.82 25.07 -10.49
CA ALA A 89 1.41 24.77 -10.67
C ALA A 89 1.17 23.34 -11.20
N LEU A 90 1.94 22.93 -12.20
CA LEU A 90 1.87 21.57 -12.77
C LEU A 90 2.28 20.51 -11.74
N THR A 91 3.26 20.80 -10.89
CA THR A 91 3.68 19.89 -9.82
C THR A 91 2.58 19.73 -8.77
N PHE A 92 1.91 20.82 -8.40
CA PHE A 92 0.77 20.79 -7.50
C PHE A 92 -0.38 19.96 -8.08
N GLU A 93 -0.74 20.18 -9.35
CA GLU A 93 -1.78 19.40 -10.03
C GLU A 93 -1.43 17.91 -10.13
N ARG A 94 -0.17 17.58 -10.44
CA ARG A 94 0.33 16.20 -10.45
C ARG A 94 0.16 15.53 -9.08
N TYR A 95 0.53 16.23 -8.01
CA TYR A 95 0.36 15.72 -6.65
C TYR A 95 -1.12 15.43 -6.31
N ILE A 96 -2.02 16.38 -6.60
CA ILE A 96 -3.45 16.20 -6.33
C ILE A 96 -4.02 15.02 -7.12
N ASN A 97 -3.70 14.93 -8.41
CA ASN A 97 -4.20 13.86 -9.27
C ASN A 97 -3.63 12.49 -8.88
N HIS A 98 -2.34 12.42 -8.57
CA HIS A 98 -1.70 11.19 -8.10
C HIS A 98 -2.29 10.71 -6.77
N ARG A 99 -2.53 11.61 -5.81
CA ARG A 99 -3.18 11.21 -4.54
C ARG A 99 -4.62 10.77 -4.75
N LYS A 100 -5.37 11.46 -5.61
CA LYS A 100 -6.76 11.13 -5.95
C LYS A 100 -6.86 9.74 -6.60
N LEU A 101 -6.05 9.47 -7.62
CA LEU A 101 -6.04 8.19 -8.32
C LEU A 101 -5.70 7.02 -7.38
N PHE A 102 -4.73 7.22 -6.47
CA PHE A 102 -4.43 6.22 -5.45
C PHE A 102 -5.67 5.88 -4.61
N PHE A 103 -6.39 6.89 -4.11
CA PHE A 103 -7.59 6.65 -3.29
C PHE A 103 -8.73 6.00 -4.08
N GLU A 104 -8.90 6.37 -5.35
CA GLU A 104 -9.86 5.72 -6.24
C GLU A 104 -9.54 4.23 -6.40
N GLN A 105 -8.29 3.87 -6.67
CA GLN A 105 -7.86 2.47 -6.78
C GLN A 105 -8.03 1.68 -5.48
N LEU A 106 -7.72 2.28 -4.32
CA LEU A 106 -7.99 1.65 -3.03
C LEU A 106 -9.49 1.36 -2.86
N LYS A 107 -10.36 2.30 -3.24
CA LYS A 107 -11.82 2.14 -3.16
C LYS A 107 -12.33 1.07 -4.12
N GLU A 108 -11.82 1.04 -5.34
CA GLU A 108 -12.12 0.00 -6.32
C GLU A 108 -11.73 -1.39 -5.79
N LEU A 109 -10.58 -1.49 -5.13
CA LEU A 109 -10.15 -2.75 -4.52
C LEU A 109 -11.11 -3.20 -3.40
N GLU A 110 -11.51 -2.29 -2.49
CA GLU A 110 -12.51 -2.59 -1.46
C GLU A 110 -13.81 -3.14 -2.07
N ILE A 111 -14.29 -2.53 -3.16
CA ILE A 111 -15.51 -2.95 -3.87
C ILE A 111 -15.31 -4.34 -4.52
N SER A 112 -14.18 -4.55 -5.20
CA SER A 112 -13.86 -5.83 -5.86
C SER A 112 -13.77 -6.99 -4.88
N CYS A 113 -13.37 -6.72 -3.64
CA CYS A 113 -13.32 -7.68 -2.54
C CYS A 113 -14.63 -7.73 -1.74
N LYS A 114 -15.77 -7.39 -2.37
CA LYS A 114 -17.12 -7.44 -1.78
C LYS A 114 -17.26 -6.64 -0.47
N SER A 115 -16.44 -5.60 -0.29
CA SER A 115 -16.42 -4.74 0.91
C SER A 115 -16.24 -5.49 2.23
N VAL A 116 -15.51 -6.61 2.23
CA VAL A 116 -15.21 -7.36 3.48
C VAL A 116 -14.24 -6.60 4.39
N PHE A 117 -13.44 -5.69 3.83
CA PHE A 117 -12.51 -4.82 4.52
C PHE A 117 -12.60 -3.38 4.02
N ARG A 118 -12.00 -2.46 4.77
CA ARG A 118 -11.71 -1.09 4.35
C ARG A 118 -10.31 -0.66 4.77
N PHE A 119 -9.73 0.29 4.06
CA PHE A 119 -8.49 0.95 4.50
C PHE A 119 -8.78 1.87 5.68
N ARG A 120 -8.01 1.72 6.77
CA ARG A 120 -8.22 2.49 8.00
C ARG A 120 -7.96 3.98 7.80
N ASP A 121 -6.83 4.30 7.16
CA ASP A 121 -6.45 5.67 6.83
C ASP A 121 -5.69 5.68 5.48
N PRO A 122 -6.41 5.84 4.36
CA PRO A 122 -5.80 5.95 3.03
C PRO A 122 -4.76 7.06 2.94
N SER A 123 -4.96 8.16 3.66
CA SER A 123 -4.04 9.30 3.62
C SER A 123 -2.74 9.01 4.35
N HIS A 124 -2.80 8.31 5.47
CA HIS A 124 -1.62 7.83 6.18
C HIS A 124 -0.87 6.78 5.34
N LEU A 125 -1.58 5.81 4.76
CA LEU A 125 -0.97 4.81 3.87
C LEU A 125 -0.22 5.46 2.70
N TYR A 126 -0.84 6.44 2.03
CA TYR A 126 -0.19 7.19 0.95
C TYR A 126 1.10 7.88 1.43
N LYS A 127 1.08 8.50 2.62
CA LYS A 127 2.27 9.17 3.19
C LYS A 127 3.36 8.18 3.63
N GLU A 128 3.01 6.99 4.09
CA GLU A 128 4.01 5.97 4.43
C GLU A 128 4.74 5.45 3.19
N ILE A 129 4.05 5.37 2.05
CA ILE A 129 4.63 4.99 0.75
C ILE A 129 5.42 6.14 0.14
N PHE A 130 4.81 7.32 0.04
CA PHE A 130 5.35 8.51 -0.62
C PHE A 130 5.66 9.63 0.38
N LYS A 131 6.67 9.40 1.24
CA LYS A 131 7.01 10.30 2.36
C LYS A 131 7.34 11.73 1.93
N ASP A 132 7.99 11.87 0.77
CA ASP A 132 8.46 13.16 0.27
C ASP A 132 7.44 13.86 -0.64
N ASN A 133 6.32 13.19 -0.98
CA ASN A 133 5.31 13.78 -1.86
C ASN A 133 4.51 14.89 -1.15
N GLY A 134 4.38 16.03 -1.83
CA GLY A 134 3.61 17.17 -1.38
C GLY A 134 3.34 18.18 -2.50
N PRO A 135 2.79 19.36 -2.17
CA PRO A 135 2.47 20.41 -3.13
C PRO A 135 3.64 20.85 -4.05
N HIS A 136 4.88 20.65 -3.60
CA HIS A 136 6.10 21.12 -4.28
C HIS A 136 6.97 19.98 -4.84
N HIS A 137 6.62 18.72 -4.58
CA HIS A 137 7.40 17.55 -5.00
C HIS A 137 6.50 16.35 -5.19
N CYS A 138 6.61 15.63 -6.32
CA CYS A 138 5.75 14.48 -6.60
C CYS A 138 6.51 13.40 -7.37
N GLU A 139 6.83 12.32 -6.67
CA GLU A 139 7.37 11.07 -7.20
C GLU A 139 6.25 10.05 -7.46
N PHE A 140 6.44 9.25 -8.52
CA PHE A 140 5.51 8.21 -8.95
C PHE A 140 6.07 6.82 -8.72
N SER A 141 7.40 6.69 -8.61
CA SER A 141 8.09 5.41 -8.48
C SER A 141 8.88 5.40 -7.19
N ILE A 142 8.66 4.38 -6.36
CA ILE A 142 9.36 4.21 -5.08
C ILE A 142 10.01 2.84 -5.10
N ALA A 143 11.33 2.79 -5.24
CA ALA A 143 12.07 1.54 -5.19
C ALA A 143 12.08 0.96 -3.76
N PRO A 144 12.07 -0.37 -3.59
CA PRO A 144 12.23 -0.99 -2.29
C PRO A 144 13.63 -0.69 -1.73
N LYS A 145 13.70 -0.39 -0.44
CA LYS A 145 14.96 -0.17 0.29
C LYS A 145 15.10 -1.24 1.36
N PHE A 146 16.28 -1.83 1.47
CA PHE A 146 16.59 -2.87 2.43
C PHE A 146 17.86 -2.53 3.22
N ASP A 147 17.97 -3.03 4.44
CA ASP A 147 19.23 -3.03 5.19
C ASP A 147 20.13 -4.21 4.79
N GLU A 148 21.29 -4.32 5.44
CA GLU A 148 22.26 -5.41 5.21
C GLU A 148 21.71 -6.81 5.51
N LYS A 149 20.62 -6.91 6.28
CA LYS A 149 19.96 -8.16 6.66
C LYS A 149 18.74 -8.47 5.79
N GLY A 150 18.43 -7.63 4.81
CA GLY A 150 17.26 -7.76 3.96
C GLY A 150 15.95 -7.26 4.58
N VAL A 151 16.02 -6.50 5.68
CA VAL A 151 14.85 -5.89 6.33
C VAL A 151 14.43 -4.63 5.58
N GLY A 152 13.13 -4.49 5.32
CA GLY A 152 12.56 -3.35 4.61
C GLY A 152 12.72 -2.03 5.37
N LEU A 153 13.41 -1.06 4.77
CA LEU A 153 13.61 0.28 5.32
C LEU A 153 12.52 1.28 4.92
N ASN A 154 11.76 0.97 3.88
CA ASN A 154 10.58 1.72 3.46
C ASN A 154 9.38 0.77 3.28
N HIS A 155 8.19 1.35 3.10
CA HIS A 155 6.94 0.58 3.02
C HIS A 155 6.95 -0.48 1.90
N VAL A 156 7.53 -0.13 0.74
CA VAL A 156 7.69 -1.05 -0.40
C VAL A 156 8.65 -2.20 -0.06
N GLY A 157 9.77 -1.92 0.60
CA GLY A 157 10.69 -2.95 1.08
C GLY A 157 10.03 -3.89 2.12
N GLU A 158 9.24 -3.33 3.04
CA GLU A 158 8.50 -4.10 4.05
C GLU A 158 7.47 -5.03 3.41
N LEU A 159 6.79 -4.61 2.33
CA LEU A 159 5.89 -5.48 1.54
C LEU A 159 6.62 -6.72 0.99
N PHE A 160 7.79 -6.52 0.35
CA PHE A 160 8.59 -7.64 -0.18
C PHE A 160 9.10 -8.57 0.92
N GLU A 161 9.63 -8.00 2.02
CA GLU A 161 10.10 -8.78 3.18
C GLU A 161 8.99 -9.68 3.72
N ARG A 162 7.82 -9.10 4.02
CA ARG A 162 6.68 -9.83 4.59
C ARG A 162 6.13 -10.90 3.65
N ALA A 163 6.07 -10.61 2.36
CA ALA A 163 5.61 -11.59 1.37
C ALA A 163 6.56 -12.79 1.26
N ASN A 164 7.88 -12.56 1.29
CA ASN A 164 8.86 -13.63 1.30
C ASN A 164 8.79 -14.45 2.61
N GLU A 165 8.60 -13.79 3.75
CA GLU A 165 8.44 -14.47 5.03
C GLU A 165 7.15 -15.31 5.11
N LEU A 166 6.06 -14.86 4.47
CA LEU A 166 4.83 -15.67 4.33
C LEU A 166 5.11 -17.01 3.65
N VAL A 167 5.87 -17.01 2.55
CA VAL A 167 6.22 -18.26 1.84
C VAL A 167 6.95 -19.23 2.77
N GLY A 168 7.89 -18.73 3.58
CA GLY A 168 8.63 -19.55 4.55
C GLY A 168 7.75 -20.13 5.65
N ARG A 169 6.82 -19.33 6.19
CA ARG A 169 5.94 -19.73 7.31
C ARG A 169 4.81 -20.69 6.92
N PHE A 170 4.34 -20.65 5.68
CA PHE A 170 3.27 -21.52 5.20
C PHE A 170 3.77 -22.80 4.53
N ASN A 171 5.04 -22.87 4.13
CA ASN A 171 5.68 -24.07 3.58
C ASN A 171 6.37 -24.93 4.65
N CYS A 172 5.75 -25.07 5.82
CA CYS A 172 6.19 -25.95 6.89
C CYS A 172 5.56 -27.34 6.76
N THR A 173 6.31 -28.39 7.09
CA THR A 173 5.83 -29.80 7.10
C THR A 173 5.22 -30.22 8.43
N SER A 174 5.43 -29.42 9.48
CA SER A 174 4.92 -29.61 10.83
C SER A 174 4.85 -28.26 11.54
N PHE A 175 4.04 -28.18 12.59
CA PHE A 175 3.97 -27.05 13.50
C PHE A 175 4.22 -27.55 14.92
N ASP A 176 5.06 -26.84 15.66
CA ASP A 176 5.25 -27.03 17.09
C ASP A 176 4.21 -26.22 17.88
N SER A 177 4.05 -26.53 19.17
CA SER A 177 3.13 -25.75 20.02
C SER A 177 3.56 -24.28 20.09
N GLY A 178 2.61 -23.36 19.89
CA GLY A 178 2.86 -21.92 19.89
C GLY A 178 3.23 -21.32 18.53
N ASP A 179 3.45 -22.15 17.50
CA ASP A 179 3.70 -21.65 16.14
C ASP A 179 2.45 -21.01 15.52
N GLY A 180 1.25 -21.44 15.90
CA GLY A 180 0.00 -20.80 15.51
C GLY A 180 -0.11 -19.39 16.07
N ASP A 181 0.23 -19.17 17.34
CA ASP A 181 0.28 -17.83 17.95
C ASP A 181 1.37 -16.94 17.32
N SER A 182 2.54 -17.51 17.01
CA SER A 182 3.61 -16.83 16.27
C SER A 182 3.13 -16.36 14.89
N LEU A 183 2.44 -17.25 14.16
CA LEU A 183 1.85 -16.93 12.86
C LEU A 183 0.75 -15.86 12.99
N ALA A 184 -0.14 -15.98 13.96
CA ALA A 184 -1.19 -14.99 14.19
C ALA A 184 -0.63 -13.59 14.47
N LYS A 185 0.41 -13.47 15.30
CA LYS A 185 1.12 -12.21 15.54
C LYS A 185 1.69 -11.62 14.26
N PHE A 186 2.29 -12.47 13.43
CA PHE A 186 2.84 -12.08 12.15
C PHE A 186 1.76 -11.57 11.18
N LEU A 187 0.65 -12.30 11.05
CA LEU A 187 -0.47 -11.89 10.19
C LEU A 187 -1.14 -10.60 10.70
N ILE A 188 -1.29 -10.44 12.02
CA ILE A 188 -1.78 -9.20 12.65
C ILE A 188 -0.86 -8.02 12.32
N ASN A 189 0.47 -8.25 12.34
CA ASN A 189 1.44 -7.23 11.95
C ASN A 189 1.26 -6.82 10.49
N ILE A 190 1.16 -7.79 9.56
CA ILE A 190 0.89 -7.52 8.14
C ILE A 190 -0.40 -6.70 7.99
N ASN A 191 -1.52 -7.16 8.57
CA ASN A 191 -2.81 -6.50 8.46
C ASN A 191 -2.74 -5.03 8.95
N ASN A 192 -2.10 -4.81 10.10
CA ASN A 192 -2.14 -3.51 10.79
C ASN A 192 -1.09 -2.52 10.30
N ARG A 193 0.15 -2.99 10.13
CA ARG A 193 1.32 -2.13 9.86
C ARG A 193 1.52 -1.91 8.38
N VAL A 194 1.38 -2.98 7.59
CA VAL A 194 1.73 -2.97 6.17
C VAL A 194 0.49 -2.68 5.33
N LEU A 195 -0.58 -3.45 5.48
CA LEU A 195 -1.78 -3.28 4.65
C LEU A 195 -2.67 -2.13 5.13
N MET A 196 -2.64 -1.82 6.44
CA MET A 196 -3.47 -0.80 7.09
C MET A 196 -4.98 -0.98 6.83
N ILE A 197 -5.44 -2.22 6.83
CA ILE A 197 -6.85 -2.59 6.58
C ILE A 197 -7.55 -3.01 7.88
N GLU A 198 -8.87 -2.88 7.90
CA GLU A 198 -9.73 -3.35 8.98
C GLU A 198 -11.00 -4.03 8.47
N PRO A 199 -11.53 -5.03 9.20
CA PRO A 199 -12.71 -5.77 8.77
C PRO A 199 -13.97 -4.90 8.88
N VAL A 200 -14.81 -4.96 7.85
CA VAL A 200 -16.15 -4.32 7.83
C VAL A 200 -17.24 -5.35 8.07
N ARG A 201 -16.98 -6.62 7.77
CA ARG A 201 -17.93 -7.72 7.93
C ARG A 201 -18.31 -7.99 9.39
N THR A 202 -19.42 -8.70 9.56
CA THR A 202 -19.81 -9.28 10.84
C THR A 202 -18.75 -10.28 11.30
N SER A 203 -18.55 -10.35 12.63
CA SER A 203 -17.64 -11.33 13.20
C SER A 203 -18.11 -12.75 12.88
N LYS A 204 -17.17 -13.61 12.53
CA LYS A 204 -17.34 -15.04 12.30
C LYS A 204 -16.57 -15.83 13.35
N GLU A 205 -17.00 -17.06 13.60
CA GLU A 205 -16.29 -17.96 14.51
C GLU A 205 -14.83 -18.11 14.05
N GLY A 206 -13.88 -17.96 14.97
CA GLY A 206 -12.45 -18.06 14.66
C GLY A 206 -11.79 -16.78 14.15
N ASP A 207 -12.50 -15.64 14.07
CA ASP A 207 -11.87 -14.35 13.76
C ASP A 207 -10.89 -13.92 14.85
N LEU A 208 -9.69 -13.49 14.47
CA LEU A 208 -8.68 -13.02 15.42
C LEU A 208 -9.06 -11.66 16.03
N VAL A 209 -8.89 -11.57 17.34
CA VAL A 209 -9.12 -10.38 18.17
C VAL A 209 -7.90 -10.12 19.04
N PHE A 210 -7.25 -8.97 18.87
CA PHE A 210 -6.10 -8.58 19.69
C PHE A 210 -6.35 -7.21 20.32
N ASN A 211 -6.20 -7.11 21.65
CA ASN A 211 -6.50 -5.89 22.43
C ASN A 211 -7.87 -5.29 22.07
N SER A 212 -8.91 -6.13 22.01
CA SER A 212 -10.30 -5.75 21.64
C SER A 212 -10.47 -5.22 20.20
N THR A 213 -9.42 -5.25 19.37
CA THR A 213 -9.47 -4.91 17.95
C THR A 213 -9.64 -6.18 17.13
N ARG A 214 -10.60 -6.17 16.19
CA ARG A 214 -10.85 -7.29 15.28
C ARG A 214 -9.98 -7.18 14.03
N TYR A 215 -9.53 -8.32 13.54
CA TYR A 215 -8.72 -8.42 12.34
C TYR A 215 -9.46 -9.23 11.27
N LEU A 216 -9.08 -9.07 9.99
CA LEU A 216 -9.70 -9.77 8.88
C LEU A 216 -9.37 -11.28 8.85
N ILE A 217 -8.41 -11.69 9.69
CA ILE A 217 -7.82 -13.02 9.74
C ILE A 217 -8.76 -13.97 10.50
N ASN A 218 -9.12 -15.08 9.85
CA ASN A 218 -9.89 -16.17 10.45
C ASN A 218 -9.04 -17.44 10.50
N ILE A 219 -9.01 -18.12 11.65
CA ILE A 219 -8.14 -19.30 11.83
C ILE A 219 -8.55 -20.52 10.99
N PHE A 220 -9.78 -20.56 10.50
CA PHE A 220 -10.29 -21.63 9.64
C PHE A 220 -10.15 -21.32 8.14
N SER A 221 -10.07 -20.04 7.78
CA SER A 221 -9.92 -19.54 6.40
C SER A 221 -8.78 -18.51 6.30
N LEU A 222 -7.54 -18.96 6.50
CA LEU A 222 -6.38 -18.06 6.35
C LEU A 222 -6.14 -17.63 4.90
N ASP A 223 -6.48 -18.51 3.95
CA ASP A 223 -6.38 -18.27 2.51
C ASP A 223 -7.16 -17.03 2.06
N GLU A 224 -8.35 -16.79 2.62
CA GLU A 224 -9.14 -15.58 2.36
C GLU A 224 -8.36 -14.30 2.70
N PHE A 225 -7.67 -14.28 3.85
CA PHE A 225 -6.84 -13.14 4.23
C PHE A 225 -5.60 -13.03 3.36
N ILE A 226 -4.94 -14.14 3.04
CA ILE A 226 -3.73 -14.16 2.21
C ILE A 226 -4.01 -13.65 0.79
N ASP A 227 -5.11 -14.07 0.16
CA ASP A 227 -5.53 -13.57 -1.15
C ASP A 227 -5.74 -12.04 -1.12
N ILE A 228 -6.41 -11.53 -0.10
CA ILE A 228 -6.60 -10.08 0.10
C ILE A 228 -5.25 -9.39 0.32
N ALA A 229 -4.36 -9.96 1.13
CA ALA A 229 -3.04 -9.41 1.42
C ALA A 229 -2.21 -9.25 0.13
N PHE A 230 -2.20 -10.25 -0.75
CA PHE A 230 -1.51 -10.16 -2.04
C PHE A 230 -2.16 -9.17 -2.99
N LYS A 231 -3.50 -9.10 -3.05
CA LYS A 231 -4.21 -8.10 -3.88
C LYS A 231 -3.89 -6.67 -3.46
N VAL A 232 -3.91 -6.38 -2.15
CA VAL A 232 -3.54 -5.06 -1.61
C VAL A 232 -2.06 -4.77 -1.88
N SER A 233 -1.17 -5.73 -1.63
CA SER A 233 0.26 -5.58 -1.86
C SER A 233 0.56 -5.29 -3.34
N ASN A 234 -0.01 -6.06 -4.27
CA ASN A 234 0.23 -5.90 -5.70
C ASN A 234 -0.40 -4.62 -6.26
N LEU A 235 -1.50 -4.11 -5.66
CA LEU A 235 -1.99 -2.77 -5.98
C LEU A 235 -0.92 -1.72 -5.63
N ILE A 236 -0.36 -1.76 -4.42
CA ILE A 236 0.66 -0.80 -3.98
C ILE A 236 1.93 -0.93 -4.83
N LEU A 237 2.37 -2.15 -5.14
CA LEU A 237 3.56 -2.40 -5.95
C LEU A 237 3.41 -1.89 -7.39
N ARG A 238 2.28 -2.18 -8.04
CA ARG A 238 1.98 -1.59 -9.35
C ARG A 238 1.97 -0.07 -9.30
N TYR A 239 1.33 0.51 -8.28
CA TYR A 239 1.21 1.96 -8.14
C TYR A 239 2.57 2.65 -7.93
N THR A 240 3.53 1.93 -7.34
CA THR A 240 4.89 2.42 -7.09
C THR A 240 5.90 2.00 -8.15
N ASN A 241 5.43 1.43 -9.28
CA ASN A 241 6.23 0.94 -10.40
C ASN A 241 7.22 -0.18 -10.01
N ASN A 242 6.75 -1.16 -9.23
CA ASN A 242 7.48 -2.35 -8.82
C ASN A 242 6.83 -3.63 -9.39
N PRO A 243 7.62 -4.71 -9.54
CA PRO A 243 7.06 -6.00 -9.96
C PRO A 243 6.06 -6.53 -8.92
N GLU A 244 5.02 -7.19 -9.42
CA GLU A 244 4.05 -7.90 -8.57
C GLU A 244 4.68 -9.12 -7.90
N ILE A 245 4.17 -9.46 -6.72
CA ILE A 245 4.58 -10.66 -6.00
C ILE A 245 3.60 -11.78 -6.32
N ASP A 246 4.14 -12.94 -6.65
CA ASP A 246 3.34 -14.16 -6.85
C ASP A 246 3.07 -14.86 -5.51
N GLY A 247 1.81 -14.80 -5.07
CA GLY A 247 1.34 -15.47 -3.86
C GLY A 247 0.99 -16.96 -4.04
N SER A 248 1.07 -17.51 -5.26
CA SER A 248 0.62 -18.88 -5.57
C SER A 248 1.37 -19.96 -4.78
N ASN A 249 2.58 -19.66 -4.32
CA ASN A 249 3.42 -20.57 -3.52
C ASN A 249 3.07 -20.59 -2.02
N VAL A 250 2.12 -19.77 -1.56
CA VAL A 250 1.70 -19.73 -0.14
C VAL A 250 0.55 -20.71 0.08
N ARG A 251 0.86 -21.82 0.77
CA ARG A 251 -0.12 -22.89 1.09
C ARG A 251 -0.97 -22.56 2.32
N ALA A 252 -1.75 -21.50 2.23
CA ALA A 252 -2.61 -21.01 3.31
C ALA A 252 -3.74 -21.96 3.70
N ASP A 253 -4.13 -22.83 2.78
CA ASP A 253 -5.12 -23.91 2.95
C ASP A 253 -4.52 -25.20 3.57
N SER A 254 -3.23 -25.18 3.91
CA SER A 254 -2.55 -26.34 4.50
C SER A 254 -3.22 -26.78 5.79
N ARG A 255 -3.54 -28.07 5.86
CA ARG A 255 -4.07 -28.73 7.05
C ARG A 255 -3.22 -28.45 8.29
N PHE A 256 -1.89 -28.51 8.15
CA PHE A 256 -0.96 -28.34 9.27
C PHE A 256 -1.07 -26.96 9.90
N VAL A 257 -1.20 -25.91 9.07
CA VAL A 257 -1.35 -24.54 9.53
C VAL A 257 -2.65 -24.39 10.31
N ARG A 258 -3.75 -24.92 9.76
CA ARG A 258 -5.06 -24.85 10.41
C ARG A 258 -5.09 -25.58 11.74
N GLU A 259 -4.53 -26.79 11.78
CA GLU A 259 -4.42 -27.57 13.02
C GLU A 259 -3.57 -26.86 14.07
N ALA A 260 -2.47 -26.22 13.69
CA ALA A 260 -1.66 -25.42 14.61
C ALA A 260 -2.48 -24.26 15.20
N MET A 261 -3.19 -23.50 14.36
CA MET A 261 -4.03 -22.40 14.83
C MET A 261 -5.17 -22.88 15.75
N MET A 262 -5.83 -23.99 15.39
CA MET A 262 -6.87 -24.58 16.24
C MET A 262 -6.31 -25.04 17.60
N THR A 263 -5.14 -25.68 17.59
CA THR A 263 -4.47 -26.16 18.80
C THR A 263 -4.17 -25.00 19.75
N ASP A 264 -3.55 -23.92 19.25
CA ASP A 264 -3.16 -22.79 20.10
C ASP A 264 -4.36 -21.96 20.60
N TYR A 265 -5.46 -21.86 19.84
CA TYR A 265 -6.59 -20.97 20.20
C TYR A 265 -7.82 -21.66 20.80
N TYR A 266 -7.96 -22.99 20.66
CA TYR A 266 -8.99 -23.77 21.35
C TYR A 266 -8.45 -24.65 22.50
N SER A 267 -7.15 -24.66 22.75
CA SER A 267 -6.59 -25.28 23.96
C SER A 267 -7.03 -24.51 25.23
N PRO A 268 -7.38 -25.21 26.33
CA PRO A 268 -7.76 -24.58 27.60
C PRO A 268 -6.61 -23.85 28.30
N ILE A 269 -5.37 -24.07 27.86
CA ILE A 269 -4.18 -23.42 28.37
C ILE A 269 -3.88 -22.24 27.45
N GLN A 270 -4.29 -21.00 27.79
CA GLN A 270 -3.38 -19.84 27.75
C GLN A 270 -4.03 -18.46 27.91
N ASN A 271 -3.23 -17.63 28.59
CA ASN A 271 -3.41 -16.24 28.92
C ASN A 271 -2.93 -15.36 27.75
N PHE A 272 -3.57 -15.46 26.58
CA PHE A 272 -3.14 -14.71 25.40
C PHE A 272 -3.83 -13.35 25.27
N ARG A 273 -3.05 -12.33 24.86
CA ARG A 273 -3.58 -11.04 24.40
C ARG A 273 -4.36 -11.18 23.09
N ILE A 274 -4.04 -12.21 22.29
CA ILE A 274 -4.77 -12.60 21.09
C ILE A 274 -5.84 -13.62 21.49
N LYS A 275 -7.07 -13.38 21.06
CA LYS A 275 -8.22 -14.24 21.26
C LYS A 275 -8.87 -14.52 19.91
N ILE A 276 -9.70 -15.54 19.86
CA ILE A 276 -10.62 -15.75 18.73
C ILE A 276 -12.03 -15.32 19.14
N PHE A 277 -12.78 -14.79 18.18
CA PHE A 277 -14.22 -14.60 18.34
C PHE A 277 -14.90 -15.95 18.38
N LYS A 278 -15.70 -16.18 19.44
CA LYS A 278 -16.47 -17.40 19.65
C LYS A 278 -17.94 -17.03 19.72
N ASN A 279 -18.71 -17.52 18.77
CA ASN A 279 -20.16 -17.39 18.71
C ASN A 279 -20.84 -18.44 19.61
N SER A 280 -20.25 -19.63 19.75
CA SER A 280 -20.76 -20.69 20.63
C SER A 280 -19.63 -21.51 21.26
N ASN A 281 -19.91 -22.13 22.41
CA ASN A 281 -19.00 -23.12 23.01
C ASN A 281 -19.01 -24.45 22.25
N ASP A 282 -19.96 -24.68 21.36
CA ASP A 282 -20.14 -25.96 20.68
C ASP A 282 -18.99 -26.26 19.72
N VAL A 283 -18.47 -25.24 19.03
CA VAL A 283 -17.32 -25.37 18.12
C VAL A 283 -16.07 -25.81 18.88
N MET A 284 -15.84 -25.28 20.09
CA MET A 284 -14.72 -25.70 20.94
C MET A 284 -14.77 -27.19 21.26
N HIS A 285 -15.95 -27.72 21.60
CA HIS A 285 -16.12 -29.14 21.87
C HIS A 285 -15.89 -30.00 20.62
N LEU A 286 -16.32 -29.53 19.44
CA LEU A 286 -16.05 -30.23 18.18
C LEU A 286 -14.56 -30.20 17.79
N VAL A 287 -13.83 -29.12 18.09
CA VAL A 287 -12.37 -29.05 17.89
C VAL A 287 -11.66 -30.04 18.82
N HIS A 288 -12.05 -30.10 20.10
CA HIS A 288 -11.53 -31.10 21.03
C HIS A 288 -11.82 -32.53 20.57
N LEU A 289 -13.05 -32.79 20.10
CA LEU A 289 -13.42 -34.08 19.52
C LEU A 289 -12.55 -34.42 18.30
N TYR A 290 -12.29 -33.44 17.42
CA TYR A 290 -11.45 -33.64 16.22
C TYR A 290 -10.05 -34.15 16.57
N PHE A 291 -9.37 -33.50 17.53
CA PHE A 291 -8.02 -33.92 17.93
C PHE A 291 -8.03 -35.28 18.62
N ASN A 292 -8.98 -35.55 19.52
CA ASN A 292 -9.11 -36.87 20.14
C ASN A 292 -9.35 -37.98 19.09
N VAL A 293 -10.27 -37.75 18.14
CA VAL A 293 -10.55 -38.70 17.05
C VAL A 293 -9.32 -38.93 16.17
N PHE A 294 -8.51 -37.90 15.95
CA PHE A 294 -7.28 -38.01 15.14
C PHE A 294 -6.20 -38.86 15.82
N GLU A 295 -6.06 -38.75 17.14
CA GLU A 295 -5.11 -39.50 17.97
C GLU A 295 -5.51 -40.98 18.14
N MET A 296 -6.79 -41.32 18.01
CA MET A 296 -7.29 -42.69 18.16
C MET A 296 -6.94 -43.56 16.93
N LYS A 297 -5.97 -44.46 17.12
CA LYS A 297 -5.54 -45.46 16.13
C LYS A 297 -6.07 -46.85 16.49
N SER A 298 -6.43 -47.62 15.46
CA SER A 298 -6.67 -49.05 15.54
C SER A 298 -5.34 -49.82 15.55
N ALA A 299 -5.37 -51.11 15.92
CA ALA A 299 -4.19 -51.98 15.99
C ALA A 299 -3.38 -52.09 14.67
N GLY A 300 -3.99 -51.73 13.53
CA GLY A 300 -3.34 -51.66 12.21
C GLY A 300 -2.98 -50.23 11.76
N GLU A 301 -2.76 -49.29 12.68
CA GLU A 301 -2.44 -47.87 12.45
C GLU A 301 -3.50 -47.03 11.71
N GLY A 302 -4.58 -47.64 11.23
CA GLY A 302 -5.75 -46.96 10.68
C GLY A 302 -6.49 -46.14 11.75
N LEU A 303 -7.26 -45.13 11.32
CA LEU A 303 -8.12 -44.37 12.22
C LEU A 303 -9.22 -45.27 12.81
N LEU A 304 -9.42 -45.20 14.12
CA LEU A 304 -10.46 -45.97 14.80
C LEU A 304 -11.87 -45.47 14.48
N LEU A 305 -12.02 -44.15 14.27
CA LEU A 305 -13.28 -43.45 14.00
C LEU A 305 -13.22 -42.69 12.65
N PRO A 306 -13.13 -43.39 11.51
CA PRO A 306 -12.91 -42.76 10.21
C PRO A 306 -14.09 -41.89 9.73
N LEU A 307 -15.34 -42.22 10.07
CA LEU A 307 -16.51 -41.42 9.65
C LEU A 307 -16.57 -40.10 10.43
N SER A 308 -16.33 -40.15 11.74
CA SER A 308 -16.26 -38.99 12.63
C SER A 308 -15.12 -38.09 12.19
N PHE A 309 -13.94 -38.65 11.92
CA PHE A 309 -12.79 -37.89 11.44
C PHE A 309 -13.13 -37.18 10.12
N ARG A 310 -13.76 -37.88 9.17
CA ARG A 310 -14.17 -37.29 7.88
C ARG A 310 -15.20 -36.18 8.07
N ALA A 311 -16.21 -36.38 8.91
CA ALA A 311 -17.24 -35.38 9.20
C ALA A 311 -16.63 -34.10 9.79
N LEU A 312 -15.80 -34.25 10.82
CA LEU A 312 -15.13 -33.12 11.48
C LEU A 312 -14.11 -32.44 10.57
N LYS A 313 -13.36 -33.21 9.77
CA LYS A 313 -12.44 -32.65 8.77
C LYS A 313 -13.16 -31.80 7.73
N MET A 314 -14.37 -32.18 7.31
CA MET A 314 -15.18 -31.37 6.39
C MET A 314 -15.66 -30.08 7.05
N VAL A 315 -16.10 -30.15 8.32
CA VAL A 315 -16.51 -28.96 9.09
C VAL A 315 -15.35 -27.97 9.24
N PHE A 316 -14.17 -28.45 9.65
CA PHE A 316 -12.99 -27.61 9.81
C PHE A 316 -12.22 -27.41 8.50
N SER A 317 -12.87 -27.63 7.34
CA SER A 317 -12.22 -27.46 6.04
C SER A 317 -12.14 -25.99 5.61
N SER A 318 -13.02 -25.13 6.12
CA SER A 318 -13.09 -23.70 5.84
C SER A 318 -13.89 -22.96 6.92
N GLY A 319 -13.73 -21.64 7.02
CA GLY A 319 -14.55 -20.77 7.87
C GLY A 319 -16.04 -20.82 7.53
N ASP A 320 -16.41 -20.88 6.25
CA ASP A 320 -17.82 -21.02 5.84
C ASP A 320 -18.45 -22.34 6.32
N SER A 321 -17.68 -23.43 6.35
CA SER A 321 -18.14 -24.73 6.87
C SER A 321 -18.33 -24.70 8.39
N VAL A 322 -17.51 -23.94 9.11
CA VAL A 322 -17.68 -23.69 10.56
C VAL A 322 -18.87 -22.79 10.82
N ASP A 323 -19.05 -21.71 10.05
CA ASP A 323 -20.21 -20.82 10.16
C ASP A 323 -21.53 -21.58 9.90
N ALA A 324 -21.53 -22.57 9.00
CA ALA A 324 -22.69 -23.43 8.73
C ALA A 324 -23.15 -24.25 9.95
N LEU A 325 -22.31 -24.43 10.98
CA LEU A 325 -22.73 -25.05 12.25
C LEU A 325 -23.74 -24.21 13.04
N SER A 326 -23.96 -22.95 12.66
CA SER A 326 -25.07 -22.16 13.19
C SER A 326 -26.45 -22.72 12.78
N ASP A 327 -26.52 -23.53 11.72
CA ASP A 327 -27.70 -24.29 11.36
C ASP A 327 -27.79 -25.58 12.20
N ASN A 328 -28.86 -25.68 12.99
CA ASN A 328 -29.13 -26.83 13.87
C ASN A 328 -29.13 -28.16 13.10
N ALA A 329 -29.62 -28.19 11.86
CA ALA A 329 -29.65 -29.42 11.06
C ALA A 329 -28.24 -29.88 10.70
N VAL A 330 -27.36 -28.96 10.31
CA VAL A 330 -25.95 -29.24 10.01
C VAL A 330 -25.22 -29.70 11.27
N PHE A 331 -25.39 -28.96 12.37
CA PHE A 331 -24.77 -29.28 13.65
C PHE A 331 -25.18 -30.67 14.16
N ASN A 332 -26.50 -30.93 14.23
CA ASN A 332 -27.03 -32.21 14.69
C ASN A 332 -26.58 -33.38 13.81
N ASN A 333 -26.47 -33.18 12.49
CA ASN A 333 -25.99 -34.21 11.59
C ASN A 333 -24.54 -34.62 11.90
N VAL A 334 -23.66 -33.64 12.15
CA VAL A 334 -22.26 -33.90 12.53
C VAL A 334 -22.19 -34.63 13.88
N VAL A 335 -22.90 -34.13 14.90
CA VAL A 335 -22.92 -34.73 16.24
C VAL A 335 -23.48 -36.16 16.21
N ASN A 336 -24.60 -36.38 15.51
CA ASN A 336 -25.22 -37.70 15.39
C ASN A 336 -24.33 -38.69 14.63
N THR A 337 -23.65 -38.24 13.57
CA THR A 337 -22.68 -39.07 12.83
C THR A 337 -21.56 -39.53 13.76
N CYS A 338 -20.98 -38.61 14.54
CA CYS A 338 -19.91 -38.94 15.47
C CYS A 338 -20.41 -39.88 16.59
N TYR A 339 -21.57 -39.57 17.18
CA TYR A 339 -22.14 -40.36 18.27
C TYR A 339 -22.48 -41.80 17.84
N ALA A 340 -23.10 -41.97 16.67
CA ALA A 340 -23.44 -43.28 16.16
C ALA A 340 -22.18 -44.14 15.91
N GLU A 341 -21.12 -43.56 15.36
CA GLU A 341 -19.86 -44.29 15.14
C GLU A 341 -19.17 -44.65 16.46
N VAL A 342 -19.06 -43.70 17.41
CA VAL A 342 -18.47 -43.95 18.73
C VAL A 342 -19.19 -45.08 19.44
N MET A 343 -20.54 -45.08 19.46
CA MET A 343 -21.31 -46.13 20.11
C MET A 343 -21.14 -47.49 19.43
N ARG A 344 -21.10 -47.52 18.09
CA ARG A 344 -20.86 -48.74 17.32
C ARG A 344 -19.49 -49.34 17.61
N VAL A 345 -18.43 -48.52 17.61
CA VAL A 345 -17.06 -48.98 17.86
C VAL A 345 -16.91 -49.42 19.32
N LYS A 346 -17.46 -48.67 20.27
CA LYS A 346 -17.44 -49.02 21.70
C LYS A 346 -18.03 -50.41 21.99
N MET A 347 -19.08 -50.83 21.28
CA MET A 347 -19.66 -52.17 21.45
C MET A 347 -18.74 -53.31 21.00
N GLY A 348 -17.75 -53.04 20.15
CA GLY A 348 -16.80 -54.01 19.61
C GLY A 348 -15.41 -53.97 20.25
N VAL A 349 -15.19 -53.08 21.23
CA VAL A 349 -13.91 -52.93 21.94
C VAL A 349 -14.08 -53.45 23.37
N ASP A 350 -13.13 -54.26 23.83
CA ASP A 350 -13.16 -54.82 25.18
C ASP A 350 -12.98 -53.73 26.25
N ALA A 351 -13.65 -53.88 27.39
CA ALA A 351 -13.61 -52.91 28.49
C ALA A 351 -12.21 -52.74 29.13
N GLY A 352 -11.27 -53.64 28.83
CA GLY A 352 -9.87 -53.55 29.28
C GLY A 352 -8.94 -52.82 28.29
N ASP A 353 -9.42 -52.40 27.13
CA ASP A 353 -8.64 -51.67 26.13
C ASP A 353 -8.49 -50.19 26.52
N GLU A 354 -7.29 -49.62 26.36
CA GLU A 354 -7.02 -48.20 26.61
C GLU A 354 -7.95 -47.27 25.80
N GLN A 355 -8.37 -47.70 24.62
CA GLN A 355 -9.28 -46.95 23.75
C GLN A 355 -10.72 -46.93 24.29
N TYR A 356 -11.11 -47.89 25.13
CA TYR A 356 -12.47 -47.97 25.68
C TYR A 356 -12.82 -46.76 26.55
N GLU A 357 -11.90 -46.34 27.43
CA GLU A 357 -12.07 -45.14 28.27
C GLU A 357 -12.13 -43.85 27.45
N LYS A 358 -11.29 -43.74 26.40
CA LYS A 358 -11.34 -42.62 25.46
C LYS A 358 -12.70 -42.56 24.74
N LEU A 359 -13.24 -43.69 24.29
CA LEU A 359 -14.57 -43.77 23.67
C LEU A 359 -15.70 -43.37 24.63
N ILE A 360 -15.59 -43.72 25.93
CA ILE A 360 -16.54 -43.25 26.96
C ILE A 360 -16.48 -41.73 27.10
N GLY A 361 -15.27 -41.16 27.17
CA GLY A 361 -15.07 -39.72 27.22
C GLY A 361 -15.72 -39.00 26.04
N LEU A 362 -15.50 -39.51 24.82
CA LEU A 362 -16.10 -38.96 23.61
C LEU A 362 -17.62 -39.08 23.59
N ALA A 363 -18.17 -40.24 23.96
CA ALA A 363 -19.62 -40.45 24.04
C ALA A 363 -20.27 -39.49 25.04
N THR A 364 -19.57 -39.19 26.14
CA THR A 364 -20.00 -38.26 27.17
C THR A 364 -20.00 -36.82 26.65
N ILE A 365 -18.93 -36.37 25.99
CA ILE A 365 -18.88 -35.04 25.36
C ILE A 365 -20.04 -34.90 24.36
N LEU A 366 -20.24 -35.89 23.51
CA LEU A 366 -21.28 -35.89 22.48
C LEU A 366 -22.71 -35.93 23.04
N SER A 367 -22.94 -36.53 24.21
CA SER A 367 -24.26 -36.56 24.85
C SER A 367 -24.64 -35.24 25.52
N TYR A 368 -23.64 -34.44 25.92
CA TYR A 368 -23.85 -33.10 26.51
C TYR A 368 -24.00 -31.98 25.48
N LEU A 369 -23.63 -32.22 24.21
CA LEU A 369 -23.87 -31.24 23.16
C LEU A 369 -25.37 -31.05 22.94
N PRO A 370 -25.88 -29.80 22.99
CA PRO A 370 -27.31 -29.54 22.86
C PRO A 370 -27.76 -29.98 21.47
N ARG A 371 -28.67 -30.94 21.41
CA ARG A 371 -29.38 -31.26 20.16
C ARG A 371 -30.41 -30.16 19.95
N ARG A 372 -30.15 -29.29 18.98
CA ARG A 372 -30.91 -28.04 18.77
C ARG A 372 -31.99 -28.17 17.73
#